data_AF-A0A0G4GND8-F1
#
_entry.id   AF-A0A0G4GND8-F1
#
_cell.length_a   1.000
_cell.length_b   1.000
_cell.length_c   1.000
_cell.angle_alpha   90.00
_cell.angle_beta   90.00
_cell.angle_gamma   90.00
#
_symmetry.space_group_name_H-M   'P 1'
#
loop_
_entity.id
_entity.type
_entity.pdbx_description
1 polymer ?
#
loop_
_entity_poly.entity_id
_entity_poly.type
_entity_poly.pdbx_seq_one_letter_code
_entity_poly.pdbx_strand_id
1 'polypeptide(L)'
;MIQQLADTASSVEYIFTEDGLTDNLGSPSESAVDIVSGLSFRQGREVIVENHAPGFHPRANTPSPYPAIIAHMQPFPKASQLYVSSDLGGAAARLLADKMPKELGRVYINRLSGEERVGVLTALASEREVGEVWMGHIGVDQLLGAANELPTIRELRFTMTLPDSVEDAGSFVRTSLSSVTSHIRGLQCVELRVDGTTAEQRASIETSVPVGTNIDSFTIRSISGYGGTWVTMTAVLNA
;
A
#
# COMPACT_ATOMS: atom_id res chain seq x y z
N MET A 1 -17.53 -24.06 -16.87
CA MET A 1 -18.16 -22.75 -16.56
C MET A 1 -17.24 -21.84 -15.76
N ILE A 2 -16.68 -22.28 -14.62
CA ILE A 2 -15.79 -21.44 -13.80
C ILE A 2 -14.55 -20.89 -14.55
N GLN A 3 -13.93 -21.69 -15.43
CA GLN A 3 -12.80 -21.24 -16.25
C GLN A 3 -13.13 -20.06 -17.17
N GLN A 4 -14.30 -20.09 -17.81
CA GLN A 4 -14.76 -19.00 -18.68
C GLN A 4 -15.10 -17.73 -17.87
N LEU A 5 -15.66 -17.91 -16.67
CA LEU A 5 -15.90 -16.79 -15.76
C LEU A 5 -14.57 -16.14 -15.33
N ALA A 6 -13.58 -16.94 -14.92
CA ALA A 6 -12.26 -16.43 -14.58
C ALA A 6 -11.58 -15.71 -15.75
N ASP A 7 -11.67 -16.26 -16.97
CA ASP A 7 -11.03 -15.68 -18.16
C ASP A 7 -11.57 -14.29 -18.50
N THR A 8 -12.85 -14.05 -18.22
CA THR A 8 -13.56 -12.81 -18.52
C THR A 8 -13.71 -11.87 -17.33
N ALA A 9 -13.36 -12.32 -16.11
CA ALA A 9 -13.48 -11.54 -14.89
C ALA A 9 -12.57 -10.30 -14.94
N SER A 10 -13.13 -9.15 -14.56
CA SER A 10 -12.39 -7.90 -14.44
C SER A 10 -11.72 -7.73 -13.07
N SER A 11 -12.23 -8.43 -12.05
CA SER A 11 -11.73 -8.40 -10.66
C SER A 11 -11.48 -9.82 -10.17
N VAL A 12 -10.42 -10.00 -9.39
CA VAL A 12 -10.07 -11.22 -8.67
C VAL A 12 -9.94 -10.88 -7.20
N GLU A 13 -10.80 -11.47 -6.36
CA GLU A 13 -10.90 -11.11 -4.95
C GLU A 13 -10.49 -12.30 -4.07
N TYR A 14 -9.66 -12.03 -3.07
CA TYR A 14 -9.37 -12.93 -1.97
C TYR A 14 -10.02 -12.38 -0.71
N ILE A 15 -11.07 -13.07 -0.24
CA ILE A 15 -11.92 -12.61 0.86
C ILE A 15 -11.69 -13.51 2.08
N PHE A 16 -11.34 -12.91 3.21
CA PHE A 16 -11.27 -13.61 4.49
C PHE A 16 -12.68 -13.77 5.09
N THR A 17 -12.98 -14.99 5.53
CA THR A 17 -14.19 -15.35 6.28
C THR A 17 -13.81 -15.98 7.63
N GLU A 18 -14.76 -16.05 8.57
CA GLU A 18 -14.51 -16.68 9.87
C GLU A 18 -14.13 -18.15 9.73
N ASP A 19 -14.85 -18.90 8.89
CA ASP A 19 -14.56 -20.31 8.59
C ASP A 19 -13.16 -20.47 7.97
N GLY A 20 -12.81 -19.62 7.01
CA GLY A 20 -11.54 -19.67 6.29
C GLY A 20 -10.32 -19.39 7.17
N LEU A 21 -10.47 -18.76 8.34
CA LEU A 21 -9.38 -18.62 9.31
C LEU A 21 -9.09 -19.89 10.10
N THR A 22 -10.08 -20.78 10.22
CA THR A 22 -9.94 -22.06 10.93
C THR A 22 -9.45 -23.19 10.03
N ASP A 23 -9.52 -22.99 8.70
CA ASP A 23 -9.05 -23.93 7.70
C ASP A 23 -7.52 -23.99 7.61
N ASN A 24 -7.00 -25.15 7.20
CA ASN A 24 -5.58 -25.30 6.91
C ASN A 24 -5.23 -24.67 5.54
N LEU A 25 -5.05 -23.35 5.53
CA LEU A 25 -4.71 -22.57 4.34
C LEU A 25 -3.28 -22.85 3.81
N GLY A 26 -2.43 -23.50 4.60
CA GLY A 26 -1.05 -23.83 4.25
C GLY A 26 -0.90 -25.13 3.45
N SER A 27 -1.96 -25.93 3.29
CA SER A 27 -1.88 -27.23 2.59
C SER A 27 -3.15 -27.48 1.76
N PRO A 28 -3.29 -26.80 0.61
CA PRO A 28 -4.42 -27.01 -0.27
C PRO A 28 -4.45 -28.46 -0.80
N SER A 29 -5.65 -28.99 -1.04
CA SER A 29 -5.81 -30.30 -1.67
C SER A 29 -5.37 -30.27 -3.14
N GLU A 30 -4.97 -31.42 -3.67
CA GLU A 30 -4.58 -31.57 -5.08
C GLU A 30 -5.69 -31.10 -6.04
N SER A 31 -6.94 -31.45 -5.75
CA SER A 31 -8.09 -30.98 -6.55
C SER A 31 -8.27 -29.46 -6.51
N ALA A 32 -8.02 -28.81 -5.36
CA ALA A 32 -8.07 -27.35 -5.28
C ALA A 32 -6.94 -26.71 -6.11
N VAL A 33 -5.73 -27.28 -6.03
CA VAL A 33 -4.58 -26.85 -6.84
C VAL A 33 -4.88 -27.01 -8.33
N ASP A 34 -5.42 -28.14 -8.77
CA ASP A 34 -5.76 -28.40 -10.17
C ASP A 34 -6.79 -27.40 -10.71
N ILE A 35 -7.82 -27.11 -9.92
CA ILE A 35 -8.86 -26.13 -10.28
C ILE A 35 -8.22 -24.76 -10.45
N VAL A 36 -7.49 -24.27 -9.43
CA VAL A 36 -6.92 -22.91 -9.41
C VAL A 36 -5.85 -22.72 -10.48
N SER A 37 -5.00 -23.74 -10.70
CA SER A 37 -3.96 -23.71 -11.73
C SER A 37 -4.54 -23.64 -13.14
N GLY A 38 -5.75 -24.19 -13.34
CA GLY A 38 -6.48 -24.16 -14.61
C GLY A 38 -7.30 -22.88 -14.84
N LEU A 39 -7.36 -21.94 -13.89
CA LEU A 39 -8.02 -20.65 -14.07
C LEU A 39 -7.08 -19.68 -14.78
N SER A 40 -7.60 -18.96 -15.78
CA SER A 40 -6.89 -17.87 -16.45
C SER A 40 -7.54 -16.55 -16.08
N PHE A 41 -6.75 -15.50 -15.88
CA PHE A 41 -7.23 -14.17 -15.46
C PHE A 41 -6.92 -13.11 -16.53
N ARG A 42 -7.16 -13.44 -17.80
CA ARG A 42 -6.69 -12.62 -18.94
C ARG A 42 -7.27 -11.21 -18.97
N GLN A 43 -8.46 -11.01 -18.41
CA GLN A 43 -9.12 -9.71 -18.34
C GLN A 43 -9.08 -9.09 -16.94
N GLY A 44 -8.47 -9.78 -15.96
CA GLY A 44 -8.38 -9.29 -14.58
C GLY A 44 -7.55 -8.02 -14.51
N ARG A 45 -8.20 -6.91 -14.18
CA ARG A 45 -7.60 -5.58 -14.02
C ARG A 45 -7.34 -5.23 -12.56
N GLU A 46 -8.15 -5.79 -11.68
CA GLU A 46 -8.15 -5.51 -10.25
C GLU A 46 -7.92 -6.80 -9.48
N VAL A 47 -6.97 -6.77 -8.56
CA VAL A 47 -6.67 -7.85 -7.62
C VAL A 47 -6.87 -7.31 -6.22
N ILE A 48 -7.79 -7.92 -5.47
CA ILE A 48 -8.34 -7.36 -4.24
C ILE A 48 -8.13 -8.35 -3.09
N VAL A 49 -7.69 -7.85 -1.94
CA VAL A 49 -7.57 -8.61 -0.68
C VAL A 49 -8.36 -7.89 0.40
N GLU A 50 -9.42 -8.54 0.88
CA GLU A 50 -10.40 -7.93 1.79
C GLU A 50 -10.85 -8.87 2.90
N ASN A 51 -11.30 -8.31 4.01
CA ASN A 51 -11.96 -9.04 5.11
C ASN A 51 -13.47 -8.73 5.17
N HIS A 52 -14.10 -8.47 4.01
CA HIS A 52 -15.43 -7.84 3.90
C HIS A 52 -16.66 -8.72 4.24
N ALA A 53 -16.49 -9.86 4.92
CA ALA A 53 -17.63 -10.63 5.40
C ALA A 53 -18.41 -9.80 6.46
N PRO A 54 -19.70 -9.48 6.27
CA PRO A 54 -20.46 -8.69 7.24
C PRO A 54 -20.40 -9.31 8.65
N GLY A 55 -19.98 -8.52 9.64
CA GLY A 55 -19.82 -8.97 11.03
C GLY A 55 -18.47 -9.60 11.36
N PHE A 56 -17.62 -9.84 10.36
CA PHE A 56 -16.29 -10.38 10.59
C PHE A 56 -15.32 -9.31 11.09
N HIS A 57 -14.97 -9.41 12.37
CA HIS A 57 -14.00 -8.55 13.03
C HIS A 57 -12.91 -9.45 13.60
N PRO A 58 -11.82 -9.70 12.83
CA PRO A 58 -10.72 -10.51 13.35
C PRO A 58 -10.19 -9.89 14.63
N ARG A 59 -9.76 -10.73 15.58
CA ARG A 59 -9.20 -10.24 16.83
C ARG A 59 -7.95 -9.42 16.52
N ALA A 60 -7.70 -8.40 17.33
CA ALA A 60 -6.45 -7.66 17.26
C ALA A 60 -5.27 -8.64 17.39
N ASN A 61 -4.24 -8.45 16.56
CA ASN A 61 -3.05 -9.29 16.50
C ASN A 61 -3.29 -10.74 16.04
N THR A 62 -4.44 -11.05 15.42
CA THR A 62 -4.57 -12.31 14.67
C THR A 62 -3.50 -12.34 13.59
N PRO A 63 -2.64 -13.38 13.52
CA PRO A 63 -1.62 -13.47 12.49
C PRO A 63 -2.25 -13.51 11.09
N SER A 64 -1.63 -12.81 10.13
CA SER A 64 -2.00 -12.93 8.71
C SER A 64 -1.84 -14.38 8.26
N PRO A 65 -2.93 -15.08 7.86
CA PRO A 65 -2.82 -16.46 7.41
C PRO A 65 -2.11 -16.52 6.06
N TYR A 66 -1.45 -17.65 5.79
CA TYR A 66 -0.70 -17.87 4.55
C TYR A 66 -1.48 -18.77 3.60
N PRO A 67 -2.20 -18.22 2.60
CA PRO A 67 -2.98 -19.02 1.65
C PRO A 67 -2.09 -19.58 0.54
N ALA A 68 -1.52 -20.76 0.79
CA ALA A 68 -0.62 -21.43 -0.16
C ALA A 68 -1.27 -21.66 -1.54
N ILE A 69 -2.60 -21.73 -1.61
CA ILE A 69 -3.34 -21.85 -2.88
C ILE A 69 -3.04 -20.71 -3.87
N ILE A 70 -2.74 -19.49 -3.40
CA ILE A 70 -2.42 -18.34 -4.28
C ILE A 70 -1.14 -18.60 -5.08
N ALA A 71 -0.17 -19.34 -4.52
CA ALA A 71 1.07 -19.65 -5.22
C ALA A 71 0.83 -20.42 -6.53
N HIS A 72 -0.27 -21.20 -6.59
CA HIS A 72 -0.67 -21.99 -7.75
C HIS A 72 -1.49 -21.21 -8.79
N MET A 73 -1.86 -19.96 -8.50
CA MET A 73 -2.58 -19.11 -9.45
C MET A 73 -1.69 -18.72 -10.64
N GLN A 74 -2.30 -18.63 -11.82
CA GLN A 74 -1.68 -18.04 -13.00
C GLN A 74 -1.45 -16.53 -12.77
N PRO A 75 -0.41 -15.93 -13.40
CA PRO A 75 -0.18 -14.49 -13.36
C PRO A 75 -1.37 -13.67 -13.87
N PHE A 76 -1.38 -12.37 -13.53
CA PHE A 76 -2.42 -11.41 -13.93
C PHE A 76 -1.90 -10.45 -15.01
N PRO A 77 -1.84 -10.85 -16.30
CA PRO A 77 -1.11 -10.12 -17.32
C PRO A 77 -1.66 -8.71 -17.62
N LYS A 78 -2.92 -8.44 -17.27
CA LYS A 78 -3.58 -7.14 -17.47
C LYS A 78 -3.93 -6.43 -16.16
N ALA A 79 -3.48 -6.96 -15.01
CA ALA A 79 -3.79 -6.32 -13.75
C ALA A 79 -3.08 -4.98 -13.67
N SER A 80 -3.86 -3.93 -13.43
CA SER A 80 -3.36 -2.58 -13.25
C SER A 80 -3.44 -2.13 -11.79
N GLN A 81 -4.15 -2.89 -10.94
CA GLN A 81 -4.42 -2.50 -9.56
C GLN A 81 -4.26 -3.67 -8.58
N LEU A 82 -3.55 -3.42 -7.47
CA LEU A 82 -3.57 -4.26 -6.28
C LEU A 82 -4.19 -3.47 -5.12
N TYR A 83 -5.29 -3.96 -4.57
CA TYR A 83 -6.02 -3.30 -3.49
C TYR A 83 -6.05 -4.20 -2.24
N VAL A 84 -5.56 -3.67 -1.12
CA VAL A 84 -5.44 -4.39 0.15
C VAL A 84 -6.17 -3.60 1.24
N SER A 85 -7.38 -4.05 1.55
CA SER A 85 -8.22 -3.51 2.61
C SER A 85 -8.60 -4.61 3.59
N SER A 86 -7.58 -5.27 4.16
CA SER A 86 -7.71 -6.28 5.19
C SER A 86 -6.57 -6.12 6.21
N ASP A 87 -6.88 -6.27 7.49
CA ASP A 87 -5.88 -6.28 8.58
C ASP A 87 -5.10 -7.62 8.63
N LEU A 88 -5.58 -8.65 7.90
CA LEU A 88 -4.97 -9.98 7.80
C LEU A 88 -4.40 -10.28 6.41
N GLY A 89 -4.50 -9.31 5.51
CA GLY A 89 -4.21 -9.50 4.09
C GLY A 89 -2.72 -9.56 3.74
N GLY A 90 -1.81 -9.39 4.70
CA GLY A 90 -0.39 -9.17 4.42
C GLY A 90 0.25 -10.30 3.62
N ALA A 91 0.09 -11.54 4.10
CA ALA A 91 0.65 -12.71 3.42
C ALA A 91 -0.04 -13.00 2.07
N ALA A 92 -1.37 -12.89 2.00
CA ALA A 92 -2.11 -13.06 0.74
C ALA A 92 -1.70 -12.02 -0.31
N ALA A 93 -1.59 -10.75 0.09
CA ALA A 93 -1.20 -9.66 -0.79
C ALA A 93 0.24 -9.81 -1.30
N ARG A 94 1.18 -10.30 -0.48
CA ARG A 94 2.54 -10.62 -0.94
C ARG A 94 2.56 -11.71 -2.01
N LEU A 95 1.78 -12.77 -1.82
CA LEU A 95 1.65 -13.84 -2.82
C LEU A 95 1.01 -13.34 -4.12
N LEU A 96 0.02 -12.45 -4.02
CA LEU A 96 -0.62 -11.84 -5.19
C LEU A 96 0.29 -10.83 -5.89
N ALA A 97 1.10 -10.07 -5.14
CA ALA A 97 2.08 -9.13 -5.68
C ALA A 97 3.07 -9.81 -6.65
N ASP A 98 3.52 -11.03 -6.32
CA ASP A 98 4.39 -11.84 -7.19
C ASP A 98 3.75 -12.16 -8.56
N LYS A 99 2.41 -12.25 -8.60
CA LYS A 99 1.63 -12.54 -9.82
C LYS A 99 1.31 -11.28 -10.64
N MET A 100 1.61 -10.09 -10.13
CA MET A 100 1.34 -8.82 -10.82
C MET A 100 2.31 -8.59 -11.99
N PRO A 101 1.87 -7.88 -13.04
CA PRO A 101 2.73 -7.58 -14.19
C PRO A 101 3.84 -6.59 -13.81
N LYS A 102 4.74 -6.30 -14.75
CA LYS A 102 5.88 -5.40 -14.50
C LYS A 102 5.48 -3.96 -14.24
N GLU A 103 4.39 -3.52 -14.86
CA GLU A 103 3.87 -2.15 -14.75
C GLU A 103 2.51 -2.21 -14.07
N LEU A 104 2.37 -1.55 -12.92
CA LEU A 104 1.11 -1.38 -12.22
C LEU A 104 0.67 0.08 -12.28
N GLY A 105 -0.62 0.30 -12.49
CA GLY A 105 -1.21 1.64 -12.40
C GLY A 105 -1.29 2.09 -10.94
N ARG A 106 -1.83 1.26 -10.06
CA ARG A 106 -2.10 1.62 -8.66
C ARG A 106 -1.89 0.47 -7.68
N VAL A 107 -1.39 0.79 -6.50
CA VAL A 107 -1.35 -0.09 -5.33
C VAL A 107 -1.95 0.64 -4.14
N TYR A 108 -2.93 0.05 -3.48
CA TYR A 108 -3.61 0.62 -2.32
C TYR A 108 -3.48 -0.30 -1.12
N ILE A 109 -2.94 0.19 -0.01
CA ILE A 109 -2.66 -0.60 1.19
C ILE A 109 -3.07 0.19 2.45
N ASN A 110 -4.29 -0.01 2.92
CA ASN A 110 -4.84 0.84 3.99
C ASN A 110 -4.72 0.21 5.38
N ARG A 111 -5.16 -1.04 5.55
CA ARG A 111 -5.46 -1.61 6.88
C ARG A 111 -4.33 -2.40 7.57
N LEU A 112 -3.29 -2.79 6.83
CA LEU A 112 -2.22 -3.63 7.37
C LEU A 112 -1.39 -2.97 8.49
N SER A 113 -0.49 -3.71 9.13
CA SER A 113 0.57 -3.09 9.95
C SER A 113 1.65 -2.43 9.07
N GLY A 114 2.48 -1.54 9.63
CA GLY A 114 3.55 -0.85 8.87
C GLY A 114 4.50 -1.84 8.17
N GLU A 115 4.97 -2.86 8.89
CA GLU A 115 5.84 -3.91 8.35
C GLU A 115 5.16 -4.74 7.25
N GLU A 116 3.87 -5.01 7.39
CA GLU A 116 3.12 -5.72 6.37
C GLU A 116 2.92 -4.87 5.11
N ARG A 117 2.64 -3.57 5.24
CA ARG A 117 2.57 -2.65 4.10
C ARG A 117 3.87 -2.64 3.30
N VAL A 118 5.01 -2.47 4.00
CA VAL A 118 6.34 -2.52 3.38
C VAL A 118 6.59 -3.87 2.73
N GLY A 119 6.29 -4.98 3.42
CA GLY A 119 6.49 -6.31 2.87
C GLY A 119 5.66 -6.59 1.61
N VAL A 120 4.44 -6.03 1.49
CA VAL A 120 3.64 -6.12 0.24
C VAL A 120 4.32 -5.34 -0.90
N LEU A 121 4.85 -4.15 -0.64
CA LEU A 121 5.58 -3.39 -1.66
C LEU A 121 6.90 -4.07 -2.04
N THR A 122 7.66 -4.57 -1.09
CA THR A 122 8.87 -5.37 -1.35
C THR A 122 8.56 -6.61 -2.17
N ALA A 123 7.41 -7.26 -1.98
CA ALA A 123 6.99 -8.41 -2.78
C ALA A 123 6.64 -8.06 -4.24
N LEU A 124 6.36 -6.78 -4.56
CA LEU A 124 6.33 -6.31 -5.95
C LEU A 124 7.73 -6.25 -6.55
N ALA A 125 8.78 -6.26 -5.74
CA ALA A 125 10.18 -6.28 -6.13
C ALA A 125 10.67 -5.04 -6.91
N SER A 126 11.98 -4.85 -6.86
CA SER A 126 12.67 -3.63 -7.28
C SER A 126 12.63 -3.36 -8.79
N GLU A 127 12.31 -4.38 -9.59
CA GLU A 127 12.26 -4.38 -11.05
C GLU A 127 10.90 -3.96 -11.62
N ARG A 128 9.87 -3.79 -10.78
CA ARG A 128 8.55 -3.32 -11.20
C ARG A 128 8.44 -1.80 -11.13
N GLU A 129 7.53 -1.26 -11.94
CA GLU A 129 7.11 0.15 -11.90
C GLU A 129 5.67 0.26 -11.40
N VAL A 130 5.43 1.21 -10.49
CA VAL A 130 4.10 1.52 -9.96
C VAL A 130 3.81 3.00 -10.19
N GLY A 131 2.68 3.27 -10.86
CA GLY A 131 2.19 4.63 -11.08
C GLY A 131 1.86 5.34 -9.77
N GLU A 132 0.94 4.79 -8.99
CA GLU A 132 0.47 5.37 -7.73
C GLU A 132 0.49 4.34 -6.60
N VAL A 133 1.13 4.68 -5.49
CA VAL A 133 1.05 3.92 -4.24
C VAL A 133 0.31 4.75 -3.21
N TRP A 134 -0.80 4.24 -2.68
CA TRP A 134 -1.48 4.82 -1.53
C TRP A 134 -1.36 3.87 -0.34
N MET A 135 -0.68 4.34 0.71
CA MET A 135 -0.60 3.66 2.00
C MET A 135 -1.36 4.41 3.09
N GLY A 136 -1.89 3.64 4.06
CA GLY A 136 -2.37 4.16 5.33
C GLY A 136 -1.24 4.69 6.21
N HIS A 137 -1.40 4.57 7.54
CA HIS A 137 -0.39 5.00 8.50
C HIS A 137 0.90 4.18 8.37
N ILE A 138 2.03 4.83 8.13
CA ILE A 138 3.35 4.19 8.03
C ILE A 138 4.45 5.10 8.59
N GLY A 139 5.42 4.49 9.28
CA GLY A 139 6.64 5.18 9.69
C GLY A 139 7.55 5.45 8.50
N VAL A 140 8.12 6.65 8.43
CA VAL A 140 9.07 7.02 7.37
C VAL A 140 10.31 6.16 7.43
N ASP A 141 10.81 5.85 8.63
CA ASP A 141 11.90 4.93 8.90
C ASP A 141 11.64 3.52 8.34
N GLN A 142 10.41 3.01 8.47
CA GLN A 142 10.03 1.70 7.92
C GLN A 142 10.10 1.70 6.39
N LEU A 143 9.64 2.77 5.75
CA LEU A 143 9.68 2.91 4.29
C LEU A 143 11.13 3.02 3.79
N LEU A 144 11.96 3.83 4.47
CA LEU A 144 13.36 4.04 4.12
C LEU A 144 14.20 2.78 4.33
N GLY A 145 13.89 2.00 5.36
CA GLY A 145 14.57 0.73 5.64
C GLY A 145 14.48 -0.29 4.50
N ALA A 146 13.43 -0.20 3.68
CA ALA A 146 13.22 -1.08 2.53
C ALA A 146 13.45 -0.39 1.18
N ALA A 147 13.87 0.88 1.13
CA ALA A 147 13.85 1.71 -0.09
C ALA A 147 14.52 1.06 -1.33
N ASN A 148 15.60 0.30 -1.12
CA ASN A 148 16.32 -0.39 -2.20
C ASN A 148 15.57 -1.59 -2.79
N GLU A 149 14.64 -2.17 -2.03
CA GLU A 149 13.85 -3.34 -2.42
C GLU A 149 12.49 -2.95 -3.03
N LEU A 150 12.07 -1.70 -2.82
CA LEU A 150 10.79 -1.20 -3.33
C LEU A 150 10.82 -1.08 -4.86
N PRO A 151 9.66 -1.23 -5.52
CA PRO A 151 9.52 -0.90 -6.94
C PRO A 151 9.83 0.57 -7.20
N THR A 152 9.99 0.93 -8.47
CA THR A 152 10.03 2.33 -8.87
C THR A 152 8.64 2.92 -8.74
N ILE A 153 8.46 3.99 -7.95
CA ILE A 153 7.16 4.57 -7.63
C ILE A 153 7.09 5.99 -8.19
N ARG A 154 6.09 6.31 -9.01
CA ARG A 154 5.93 7.67 -9.56
C ARG A 154 5.19 8.61 -8.60
N GLU A 155 4.10 8.14 -8.01
CA GLU A 155 3.33 8.90 -7.03
C GLU A 155 3.20 8.10 -5.73
N LEU A 156 3.57 8.73 -4.62
CA LEU A 156 3.48 8.12 -3.29
C LEU A 156 2.56 8.96 -2.40
N ARG A 157 1.50 8.33 -1.89
CA ARG A 157 0.59 8.91 -0.92
C ARG A 157 0.63 8.10 0.36
N PHE A 158 0.89 8.74 1.49
CA PHE A 158 0.91 8.03 2.76
C PHE A 158 0.48 8.90 3.93
N THR A 159 0.06 8.25 4.99
CA THR A 159 -0.27 8.90 6.26
C THR A 159 0.81 8.63 7.28
N MET A 160 1.15 9.61 8.09
CA MET A 160 2.02 9.45 9.26
C MET A 160 1.41 10.14 10.47
N THR A 161 1.91 9.79 11.65
CA THR A 161 1.65 10.51 12.90
C THR A 161 2.93 11.15 13.39
N LEU A 162 2.80 12.28 14.08
CA LEU A 162 3.93 12.88 14.78
C LEU A 162 4.24 12.09 16.05
N PRO A 163 5.51 11.96 16.46
CA PRO A 163 5.85 11.51 17.80
C PRO A 163 5.24 12.44 18.85
N ASP A 164 4.76 11.89 19.97
CA ASP A 164 4.15 12.68 21.05
C ASP A 164 5.09 13.76 21.62
N SER A 165 6.40 13.52 21.56
CA SER A 165 7.44 14.41 22.07
C SER A 165 8.05 15.34 21.01
N VAL A 166 7.42 15.52 19.85
CA VAL A 166 7.97 16.39 18.81
C VAL A 166 7.86 17.86 19.23
N GLU A 167 9.01 18.52 19.42
CA GLU A 167 9.04 19.95 19.76
C GLU A 167 8.81 20.83 18.52
N ASP A 168 9.39 20.45 17.38
CA ASP A 168 9.28 21.15 16.10
C ASP A 168 8.69 20.23 15.03
N ALA A 169 7.36 20.23 14.94
CA ALA A 169 6.61 19.43 13.97
C ALA A 169 6.98 19.79 12.53
N GLY A 170 7.20 21.08 12.24
CA GLY A 170 7.54 21.54 10.90
C GLY A 170 8.89 21.06 10.42
N SER A 171 9.93 21.13 11.27
CA SER A 171 11.25 20.59 10.94
C SER A 171 11.22 19.06 10.80
N PHE A 172 10.44 18.38 11.63
CA PHE A 172 10.26 16.92 11.53
C PHE A 172 9.65 16.53 10.18
N VAL A 173 8.53 17.13 9.80
CA VAL A 173 7.86 16.89 8.52
C VAL A 173 8.75 17.21 7.33
N ARG A 174 9.47 18.33 7.37
CA ARG A 174 10.42 18.70 6.31
C ARG A 174 11.51 17.65 6.13
N THR A 175 12.07 17.14 7.22
CA THR A 175 13.10 16.10 7.23
C THR A 175 12.56 14.77 6.71
N SER A 176 11.34 14.41 7.11
CA SER A 176 10.64 13.22 6.62
C SER A 176 10.42 13.28 5.11
N LEU A 177 9.92 14.41 4.59
CA LEU A 177 9.73 14.62 3.15
C LEU A 177 11.05 14.52 2.38
N SER A 178 12.08 15.24 2.81
CA SER A 178 13.42 15.20 2.19
C SER A 178 13.97 13.77 2.14
N SER A 179 13.81 13.01 3.22
CA SER A 179 14.28 11.63 3.29
C SER A 179 13.53 10.73 2.29
N VAL A 180 12.20 10.83 2.22
CA VAL A 180 11.39 10.06 1.26
C VAL A 180 11.74 10.43 -0.19
N THR A 181 11.82 11.72 -0.52
CA THR A 181 12.09 12.19 -1.88
C THR A 181 13.49 11.86 -2.38
N SER A 182 14.47 11.71 -1.47
CA SER A 182 15.86 11.38 -1.83
C SER A 182 16.14 9.88 -1.94
N HIS A 183 15.38 9.03 -1.26
CA HIS A 183 15.66 7.59 -1.19
C HIS A 183 14.73 6.72 -2.05
N ILE A 184 13.48 7.15 -2.28
CA ILE A 184 12.52 6.36 -3.04
C ILE A 184 12.66 6.67 -4.54
N ARG A 185 12.91 5.63 -5.33
CA ARG A 185 13.24 5.75 -6.75
C ARG A 185 12.01 6.08 -7.59
N GLY A 186 12.18 6.99 -8.54
CA GLY A 186 11.19 7.33 -9.57
C GLY A 186 10.12 8.34 -9.16
N LEU A 187 10.18 8.87 -7.93
CA LEU A 187 9.16 9.79 -7.43
C LEU A 187 9.06 11.05 -8.30
N GLN A 188 7.82 11.39 -8.62
CA GLN A 188 7.40 12.62 -9.29
C GLN A 188 6.45 13.42 -8.40
N CYS A 189 5.72 12.75 -7.50
CA CYS A 189 4.78 13.35 -6.57
C CYS A 189 4.80 12.61 -5.23
N VAL A 190 4.79 13.37 -4.14
CA VAL A 190 4.57 12.85 -2.78
C VAL A 190 3.41 13.60 -2.14
N GLU A 191 2.39 12.88 -1.71
CA GLU A 191 1.32 13.40 -0.87
C GLU A 191 1.47 12.83 0.54
N LEU A 192 1.78 13.71 1.48
CA LEU A 192 1.95 13.36 2.88
C LEU A 192 0.78 13.90 3.71
N ARG A 193 0.04 13.00 4.33
CA ARG A 193 -0.93 13.34 5.38
C ARG A 193 -0.31 13.14 6.76
N VAL A 194 -0.28 14.19 7.56
CA VAL A 194 0.08 14.15 8.98
C VAL A 194 -1.21 14.18 9.78
N ASP A 195 -1.52 13.08 10.44
CA ASP A 195 -2.75 12.90 11.21
C ASP A 195 -2.51 13.16 12.70
N GLY A 196 -3.56 13.53 13.44
CA GLY A 196 -3.51 13.75 14.89
C GLY A 196 -2.77 15.02 15.31
N THR A 197 -2.64 16.02 14.44
CA THR A 197 -1.92 17.27 14.75
C THR A 197 -2.71 18.17 15.70
N THR A 198 -2.04 18.83 16.66
CA THR A 198 -2.60 19.99 17.37
C THR A 198 -2.62 21.25 16.50
N ALA A 199 -3.27 22.32 16.98
CA ALA A 199 -3.27 23.61 16.28
C ALA A 199 -1.86 24.21 16.18
N GLU A 200 -1.07 24.11 17.24
CA GLU A 200 0.31 24.60 17.31
C GLU A 200 1.23 23.82 16.36
N GLN A 201 1.12 22.49 16.35
CA GLN A 201 1.87 21.64 15.43
C GLN A 201 1.51 21.94 13.98
N ARG A 202 0.22 22.15 13.66
CA ARG A 202 -0.19 22.58 12.32
C ARG A 202 0.45 23.91 11.94
N ALA A 203 0.35 24.92 12.81
CA ALA A 203 0.92 26.24 12.55
C ALA A 203 2.44 26.15 12.32
N SER A 204 3.13 25.30 13.09
CA SER A 204 4.55 24.98 12.89
C SER A 204 4.81 24.36 11.52
N ILE A 205 4.03 23.35 11.09
CA ILE A 205 4.17 22.73 9.77
C ILE A 205 3.93 23.75 8.65
N GLU A 206 2.84 24.51 8.70
CA GLU A 206 2.49 25.51 7.68
C GLU A 206 3.56 26.61 7.55
N THR A 207 4.20 26.98 8.67
CA THR A 207 5.28 27.98 8.70
C THR A 207 6.60 27.42 8.17
N SER A 208 6.91 26.15 8.46
CA SER A 208 8.20 25.54 8.09
C SER A 208 8.24 25.00 6.66
N VAL A 209 7.09 24.62 6.09
CA VAL A 209 6.98 24.12 4.71
C VAL A 209 5.86 24.80 3.91
N PRO A 210 5.83 26.14 3.81
CA PRO A 210 4.79 26.85 3.06
C PRO A 210 4.78 26.47 1.57
N VAL A 211 3.67 26.73 0.88
CA VAL A 211 3.57 26.55 -0.58
C VAL A 211 4.69 27.33 -1.29
N GLY A 212 5.36 26.66 -2.22
CA GLY A 212 6.56 27.17 -2.90
C GLY A 212 7.88 26.80 -2.20
N THR A 213 7.85 26.16 -1.04
CA THR A 213 9.05 25.64 -0.39
C THR A 213 9.69 24.55 -1.24
N ASN A 214 11.00 24.66 -1.46
CA ASN A 214 11.81 23.61 -2.06
C ASN A 214 12.28 22.62 -1.00
N ILE A 215 12.08 21.33 -1.25
CA ILE A 215 12.62 20.20 -0.52
C ILE A 215 13.40 19.37 -1.53
N ASP A 216 14.72 19.53 -1.54
CA ASP A 216 15.61 18.95 -2.54
C ASP A 216 15.16 19.29 -3.97
N SER A 217 14.85 18.28 -4.79
CA SER A 217 14.34 18.44 -6.16
C SER A 217 12.82 18.63 -6.25
N PHE A 218 12.11 18.78 -5.14
CA PHE A 218 10.65 18.91 -5.09
C PHE A 218 10.20 20.28 -4.58
N THR A 219 9.05 20.75 -5.06
CA THR A 219 8.38 21.96 -4.56
C THR A 219 7.05 21.61 -3.89
N ILE A 220 6.78 22.17 -2.72
CA ILE A 220 5.46 22.10 -2.07
C ILE A 220 4.45 22.88 -2.92
N ARG A 221 3.48 22.18 -3.50
CA ARG A 221 2.47 22.74 -4.39
C ARG A 221 1.19 23.13 -3.67
N SER A 222 0.80 22.35 -2.66
CA SER A 222 -0.41 22.58 -1.90
C SER A 222 -0.26 22.09 -0.47
N ILE A 223 -0.91 22.82 0.43
CA ILE A 223 -1.13 22.43 1.82
C ILE A 223 -2.62 22.58 2.06
N SER A 224 -3.23 21.58 2.68
CA SER A 224 -4.64 21.60 3.04
C SER A 224 -4.86 20.89 4.36
N GLY A 225 -5.96 21.21 5.03
CA GLY A 225 -6.37 20.54 6.26
C GLY A 225 -7.86 20.77 6.47
N TYR A 226 -8.57 19.75 6.95
CA TYR A 226 -9.99 19.85 7.24
C TYR A 226 -10.23 19.63 8.73
N GLY A 227 -11.04 20.48 9.35
CA GLY A 227 -11.62 20.21 10.67
C GLY A 227 -10.66 20.18 11.86
N GLY A 228 -9.40 20.60 11.72
CA GLY A 228 -8.54 20.74 12.90
C GLY A 228 -7.67 19.53 13.25
N THR A 229 -7.74 18.42 12.52
CA THR A 229 -7.16 17.14 12.96
C THR A 229 -6.05 16.56 12.09
N TRP A 230 -5.81 17.13 10.90
CA TRP A 230 -4.71 16.72 10.02
C TRP A 230 -4.24 17.84 9.10
N VAL A 231 -3.06 17.61 8.51
CA VAL A 231 -2.46 18.43 7.46
C VAL A 231 -2.04 17.53 6.31
N THR A 232 -2.43 17.87 5.09
CA THR A 232 -1.99 17.19 3.86
C THR A 232 -1.13 18.14 3.05
N MET A 233 0.05 17.68 2.66
CA MET A 233 0.98 18.41 1.79
C MET A 233 1.24 17.62 0.53
N THR A 234 1.31 18.31 -0.61
CA THR A 234 1.68 17.72 -1.89
C THR A 234 2.98 18.36 -2.36
N ALA A 235 4.02 17.54 -2.52
CA ALA A 235 5.30 17.92 -3.09
C ALA A 235 5.43 17.33 -4.50
N VAL A 236 5.86 18.13 -5.48
CA VAL A 236 5.99 17.70 -6.89
C VAL A 236 7.42 17.95 -7.36
N LEU A 237 7.97 17.02 -8.13
CA LEU A 237 9.31 17.12 -8.71
C LEU A 237 9.42 18.36 -9.59
N ASN A 238 10.50 19.12 -9.43
CA ASN A 238 10.80 20.30 -10.21
C ASN A 238 11.04 19.88 -11.68
N ALA A 239 10.40 20.60 -12.60
CA ALA A 239 10.56 20.40 -14.05
C ALA A 239 11.84 21.07 -14.57
#